data_AF-A0A0N1DWW5-F1
#
_entry.id   AF-A0A0N1DWW5-F1
#
_cell.length_a   1.000
_cell.length_b   1.000
_cell.length_c   1.000
_cell.angle_alpha   90.00
_cell.angle_beta   90.00
_cell.angle_gamma   90.00
#
_symmetry.space_group_name_H-M   'P 1'
#
loop_
_entity.id
_entity.type
_entity.pdbx_description
1 polymer ?
#
loop_
_entity_poly.entity_id
_entity_poly.type
_entity_poly.pdbx_seq_one_letter_code
_entity_poly.pdbx_strand_id
1 'polypeptide(L)'
;MGSFFNIDPLSEKYAYQSHYNFSEDCVINSRELEGLEKVFFQNVLFKDERFQKAYQAERQTTGGKEFSNTLSSQNKINVLYTNFSNTNATGIAPLINNKKEFSDISKDFKIGVSAKEYDKISENGSKKIQLIGVSFGDKKTPAFDVAATLNHEEVAHSTEVIKKNEEQSNASGHKSYYGEYRETSPEDKAVLTDKKYEGTKANINLKELEQILEKPEK
;
A
#
# COMPACT_ATOMS: atom_id res chain seq x y z
N MET A 1 -19.52 20.75 6.60
CA MET A 1 -18.46 21.44 7.38
C MET A 1 -17.62 20.34 8.02
N GLY A 2 -16.44 20.09 7.45
CA GLY A 2 -15.49 19.07 7.91
C GLY A 2 -14.20 19.78 8.31
N SER A 3 -14.17 20.29 9.54
CA SER A 3 -13.03 20.99 10.12
C SER A 3 -12.78 20.41 11.51
N PHE A 4 -11.52 20.29 11.90
CA PHE A 4 -11.13 19.86 13.24
C PHE A 4 -11.63 20.85 14.30
N PHE A 5 -12.03 20.34 15.46
CA PHE A 5 -12.55 21.15 16.57
C PHE A 5 -11.43 21.85 17.37
N ASN A 6 -10.17 21.46 17.15
CA ASN A 6 -8.98 22.00 17.80
C ASN A 6 -7.89 22.34 16.77
N ILE A 7 -7.08 23.36 17.08
CA ILE A 7 -5.94 23.84 16.29
C ILE A 7 -4.86 22.76 16.24
N ASP A 8 -4.36 22.43 15.05
CA ASP A 8 -3.23 21.52 14.84
C ASP A 8 -1.94 22.10 15.45
N PRO A 9 -1.29 21.43 16.43
CA PRO A 9 -0.06 21.92 17.06
C PRO A 9 1.16 22.02 16.12
N LEU A 10 1.08 21.53 14.88
CA LEU A 10 2.13 21.66 13.86
C LEU A 10 1.99 22.90 12.97
N SER A 11 0.96 23.72 13.19
CA SER A 11 0.61 24.83 12.29
C SER A 11 1.65 25.95 12.20
N GLU A 12 2.46 26.14 13.25
CA GLU A 12 3.53 27.15 13.27
C GLU A 12 4.71 26.80 12.33
N LYS A 13 4.83 25.55 11.88
CA LYS A 13 5.95 25.10 11.04
C LYS A 13 5.68 25.22 9.54
N TYR A 14 4.43 25.45 9.12
CA TYR A 14 4.01 25.47 7.71
C TYR A 14 3.08 26.65 7.40
N ALA A 15 3.64 27.86 7.34
CA ALA A 15 2.90 29.11 7.10
C ALA A 15 2.23 29.24 5.71
N TYR A 16 2.38 28.25 4.81
CA TYR A 16 1.79 28.26 3.47
C TYR A 16 0.51 27.43 3.33
N GLN A 17 0.04 26.78 4.41
CA GLN A 17 -1.24 26.07 4.43
C GLN A 17 -2.17 26.58 5.55
N SER A 18 -3.46 26.68 5.23
CA SER A 18 -4.50 27.10 6.18
C SER A 18 -4.65 26.07 7.30
N HIS A 19 -4.72 26.54 8.54
CA HIS A 19 -4.72 25.75 9.78
C HIS A 19 -5.95 24.85 9.98
N TYR A 20 -6.87 24.83 9.01
CA TYR A 20 -8.16 24.13 9.07
C TYR A 20 -8.41 23.21 7.87
N ASN A 21 -7.40 22.96 7.02
CA ASN A 21 -7.57 22.12 5.85
C ASN A 21 -7.63 20.63 6.24
N PHE A 22 -8.76 20.00 5.99
CA PHE A 22 -8.93 18.55 6.09
C PHE A 22 -8.59 17.91 4.74
N SER A 23 -7.59 17.04 4.68
CA SER A 23 -7.15 16.36 3.45
C SER A 23 -6.66 17.28 2.32
N GLU A 24 -6.15 18.47 2.63
CA GLU A 24 -5.77 19.48 1.61
C GLU A 24 -6.85 19.68 0.53
N ASP A 25 -8.13 19.60 0.91
CA ASP A 25 -9.30 19.66 0.03
C ASP A 25 -9.44 18.51 -1.01
N CYS A 26 -8.74 17.38 -0.82
CA CYS A 26 -8.79 16.18 -1.68
C CYS A 26 -9.70 15.04 -1.16
N VAL A 27 -10.81 15.37 -0.50
CA VAL A 27 -11.70 14.42 0.24
C VAL A 27 -12.26 13.25 -0.60
N ILE A 28 -12.23 13.33 -1.93
CA ILE A 28 -12.82 12.31 -2.83
C ILE A 28 -11.86 11.14 -3.09
N ASN A 29 -10.53 11.36 -3.03
CA ASN A 29 -9.56 10.35 -3.49
C ASN A 29 -8.36 10.11 -2.55
N SER A 30 -8.36 10.73 -1.37
CA SER A 30 -7.38 10.48 -0.31
C SER A 30 -8.07 10.14 1.02
N ARG A 31 -7.44 9.25 1.80
CA ARG A 31 -7.72 9.08 3.25
C ARG A 31 -6.51 9.58 4.00
N GLU A 32 -6.72 10.52 4.93
CA GLU A 32 -5.66 10.97 5.84
C GLU A 32 -5.46 9.96 6.96
N LEU A 33 -4.22 9.51 7.14
CA LEU A 33 -3.78 8.67 8.25
C LEU A 33 -2.99 9.55 9.23
N GLU A 34 -3.67 10.50 9.89
CA GLU A 34 -3.08 11.35 10.93
C GLU A 34 -2.02 12.39 10.47
N GLY A 35 -2.31 13.14 9.38
CA GLY A 35 -1.79 14.51 9.21
C GLY A 35 -0.65 14.76 8.20
N LEU A 36 0.00 13.75 7.61
CA LEU A 36 1.03 13.95 6.56
C LEU A 36 1.00 12.90 5.43
N GLU A 37 0.17 11.87 5.56
CA GLU A 37 0.12 10.75 4.63
C GLU A 37 -0.90 10.99 3.51
N LYS A 38 -0.44 10.96 2.25
CA LYS A 38 -1.33 10.88 1.10
C LYS A 38 -1.26 9.49 0.48
N VAL A 39 -2.25 8.69 0.85
CA VAL A 39 -2.61 7.48 0.13
C VAL A 39 -3.64 7.82 -0.95
N PHE A 40 -3.36 7.40 -2.18
CA PHE A 40 -4.25 7.54 -3.32
C PHE A 40 -4.83 6.18 -3.70
N PHE A 41 -6.13 6.14 -3.97
CA PHE A 41 -6.81 4.95 -4.45
C PHE A 41 -7.39 5.18 -5.84
N GLN A 42 -7.22 4.21 -6.72
CA GLN A 42 -8.06 4.13 -7.90
C GLN A 42 -9.53 3.91 -7.47
N ASN A 43 -10.46 4.62 -8.11
CA ASN A 43 -11.89 4.59 -7.74
C ASN A 43 -12.50 3.16 -7.74
N VAL A 44 -12.00 2.28 -8.62
CA VAL A 44 -12.45 0.88 -8.67
C VAL A 44 -12.12 0.13 -7.37
N LEU A 45 -10.95 0.39 -6.78
CA LEU A 45 -10.55 -0.20 -5.51
C LEU A 45 -11.34 0.37 -4.35
N PHE A 46 -11.54 1.68 -4.36
CA PHE A 46 -12.28 2.36 -3.32
C PHE A 46 -13.72 1.83 -3.19
N LYS A 47 -14.31 1.42 -4.32
CA LYS A 47 -15.67 0.87 -4.39
C LYS A 47 -15.74 -0.66 -4.25
N ASP A 48 -14.62 -1.36 -4.29
CA ASP A 48 -14.61 -2.82 -4.14
C ASP A 48 -14.62 -3.20 -2.65
N GLU A 49 -15.74 -3.75 -2.19
CA GLU A 49 -15.92 -4.15 -0.78
C GLU A 49 -14.88 -5.16 -0.30
N ARG A 50 -14.40 -6.04 -1.19
CA ARG A 50 -13.39 -7.05 -0.85
C ARG A 50 -12.05 -6.38 -0.63
N PHE A 51 -11.67 -5.44 -1.51
CA PHE A 51 -10.47 -4.64 -1.29
C PHE A 51 -10.59 -3.81 -0.01
N GLN A 52 -11.74 -3.17 0.26
CA GLN A 52 -11.90 -2.40 1.48
C GLN A 52 -11.76 -3.28 2.74
N LYS A 53 -12.37 -4.48 2.74
CA LYS A 53 -12.22 -5.45 3.83
C LYS A 53 -10.77 -5.91 3.98
N ALA A 54 -10.11 -6.25 2.87
CA ALA A 54 -8.71 -6.67 2.85
C ALA A 54 -7.79 -5.55 3.37
N TYR A 55 -7.96 -4.33 2.88
CA TYR A 55 -7.20 -3.16 3.31
C TYR A 55 -7.40 -2.89 4.81
N GLN A 56 -8.63 -2.93 5.32
CA GLN A 56 -8.92 -2.75 6.74
C GLN A 56 -8.33 -3.85 7.63
N ALA A 57 -8.35 -5.11 7.17
CA ALA A 57 -7.69 -6.21 7.87
C ALA A 57 -6.18 -6.01 7.88
N GLU A 58 -5.62 -5.62 6.74
CA GLU A 58 -4.19 -5.40 6.60
C GLU A 58 -3.69 -4.27 7.50
N ARG A 59 -4.42 -3.16 7.62
CA ARG A 59 -4.06 -2.09 8.56
C ARG A 59 -4.03 -2.53 10.04
N GLN A 60 -4.60 -3.69 10.39
CA GLN A 60 -4.59 -4.22 11.75
C GLN A 60 -3.42 -5.18 12.02
N THR A 61 -2.77 -5.71 10.98
CA THR A 61 -1.60 -6.59 11.13
C THR A 61 -0.40 -5.82 11.67
N THR A 62 0.56 -6.55 12.22
CA THR A 62 1.83 -5.98 12.70
C THR A 62 2.61 -5.34 11.56
N GLY A 63 2.68 -5.99 10.39
CA GLY A 63 3.35 -5.46 9.21
C GLY A 63 2.61 -4.27 8.60
N GLY A 64 1.28 -4.31 8.56
CA GLY A 64 0.49 -3.18 8.09
C GLY A 64 0.69 -1.95 8.97
N LYS A 65 0.68 -2.10 10.30
CA LYS A 65 1.02 -1.00 11.23
C LYS A 65 2.44 -0.49 11.02
N GLU A 66 3.42 -1.37 10.83
CA GLU A 66 4.81 -0.98 10.50
C GLU A 66 4.86 -0.13 9.22
N PHE A 67 4.15 -0.56 8.17
CA PHE A 67 4.06 0.17 6.90
C PHE A 67 3.41 1.55 7.08
N SER A 68 2.28 1.64 7.78
CA SER A 68 1.60 2.92 8.04
C SER A 68 2.52 3.87 8.80
N ASN A 69 3.09 3.43 9.91
CA ASN A 69 4.01 4.27 10.71
C ASN A 69 5.23 4.71 9.90
N THR A 70 5.74 3.83 9.04
CA THR A 70 6.85 4.16 8.14
C THR A 70 6.44 5.25 7.15
N LEU A 71 5.24 5.15 6.57
CA LEU A 71 4.72 6.12 5.62
C LEU A 71 4.49 7.50 6.25
N SER A 72 3.91 7.58 7.46
CA SER A 72 3.72 8.85 8.20
C SER A 72 5.01 9.52 8.60
N SER A 73 6.06 8.73 8.85
CA SER A 73 7.34 9.26 9.35
C SER A 73 8.15 10.04 8.29
N GLN A 74 7.67 10.12 7.05
CA GLN A 74 8.40 10.71 5.92
C GLN A 74 7.49 11.57 5.02
N ASN A 75 8.11 12.35 4.12
CA ASN A 75 7.41 13.27 3.21
C ASN A 75 7.94 13.25 1.77
N LYS A 76 8.66 12.20 1.37
CA LYS A 76 9.33 12.04 0.07
C LYS A 76 8.57 11.13 -0.90
N ILE A 77 7.74 10.25 -0.37
CA ILE A 77 7.02 9.21 -1.11
C ILE A 77 5.53 9.30 -0.80
N ASN A 78 4.72 9.30 -1.85
CA ASN A 78 3.28 9.06 -1.76
C ASN A 78 2.96 7.64 -2.25
N VAL A 79 1.84 7.07 -1.79
CA VAL A 79 1.43 5.71 -2.16
C VAL A 79 0.23 5.74 -3.10
N LEU A 80 0.28 4.99 -4.19
CA LEU A 80 -0.85 4.78 -5.10
C LEU A 80 -1.27 3.31 -5.09
N TYR A 81 -2.48 3.04 -4.60
CA TYR A 81 -3.13 1.74 -4.74
C TYR A 81 -3.92 1.67 -6.04
N THR A 82 -3.71 0.59 -6.79
CA THR A 82 -4.40 0.40 -8.08
C THR A 82 -4.75 -1.05 -8.37
N ASN A 83 -5.82 -1.23 -9.12
CA ASN A 83 -6.05 -2.50 -9.81
C ASN A 83 -5.14 -2.54 -11.04
N PHE A 84 -4.69 -3.72 -11.42
CA PHE A 84 -3.97 -3.94 -12.67
C PHE A 84 -4.44 -5.24 -13.34
N SER A 85 -4.16 -5.38 -14.63
CA SER A 85 -4.56 -6.55 -15.40
C SER A 85 -3.35 -7.17 -16.09
N ASN A 86 -2.70 -8.12 -15.42
CA ASN A 86 -1.67 -8.99 -15.99
C ASN A 86 -1.93 -10.44 -15.55
N THR A 87 -1.66 -11.41 -16.41
CA THR A 87 -1.93 -12.84 -16.16
C THR A 87 -0.86 -13.54 -15.34
N ASN A 88 0.30 -12.90 -15.12
CA ASN A 88 1.48 -13.55 -14.55
C ASN A 88 1.85 -13.07 -13.14
N ALA A 89 1.10 -12.12 -12.56
CA ALA A 89 1.37 -11.58 -11.23
C ALA A 89 0.07 -11.25 -10.49
N THR A 90 0.05 -11.49 -9.19
CA THR A 90 -1.05 -11.12 -8.28
C THR A 90 -0.84 -9.75 -7.65
N GLY A 91 0.42 -9.34 -7.45
CA GLY A 91 0.80 -8.04 -6.91
C GLY A 91 2.00 -7.44 -7.64
N ILE A 92 2.15 -6.12 -7.53
CA ILE A 92 3.34 -5.37 -7.97
C ILE A 92 3.59 -4.19 -7.03
N ALA A 93 4.86 -3.87 -6.79
CA ALA A 93 5.24 -2.74 -5.93
C ALA A 93 6.42 -1.89 -6.46
N PRO A 94 6.39 -1.36 -7.69
CA PRO A 94 7.50 -0.56 -8.22
C PRO A 94 7.56 0.84 -7.59
N LEU A 95 8.79 1.34 -7.40
CA LEU A 95 9.05 2.73 -7.04
C LEU A 95 9.16 3.59 -8.29
N ILE A 96 8.31 4.60 -8.40
CA ILE A 96 8.21 5.47 -9.58
C ILE A 96 8.87 6.82 -9.27
N ASN A 97 9.92 7.14 -10.02
CA ASN A 97 10.73 8.35 -9.83
C ASN A 97 10.30 9.49 -10.74
N ASN A 98 9.72 9.18 -11.90
CA ASN A 98 9.38 10.19 -12.90
C ASN A 98 8.15 9.81 -13.74
N LYS A 99 7.65 10.80 -14.49
CA LYS A 99 6.45 10.68 -15.33
C LYS A 99 6.57 9.63 -16.44
N LYS A 100 7.78 9.43 -16.97
CA LYS A 100 8.02 8.44 -18.02
C LYS A 100 7.85 7.03 -17.46
N GLU A 101 8.52 6.72 -16.34
CA GLU A 101 8.36 5.46 -15.61
C GLU A 101 6.88 5.20 -15.27
N PHE A 102 6.17 6.22 -14.77
CA PHE A 102 4.74 6.11 -14.48
C PHE A 102 3.93 5.71 -15.72
N SER A 103 4.20 6.34 -16.87
CA SER A 103 3.49 6.03 -18.10
C SER A 103 3.82 4.65 -18.65
N ASP A 104 5.07 4.19 -18.50
CA ASP A 104 5.51 2.89 -18.99
C ASP A 104 4.85 1.78 -18.15
N ILE A 105 4.95 1.87 -16.83
CA ILE A 105 4.30 0.94 -15.88
C ILE A 105 2.78 0.92 -16.10
N SER A 106 2.15 2.09 -16.29
CA SER A 106 0.71 2.16 -16.50
C SER A 106 0.27 1.42 -17.76
N LYS A 107 1.09 1.41 -18.82
CA LYS A 107 0.82 0.66 -20.05
C LYS A 107 1.07 -0.83 -19.84
N ASP A 108 2.22 -1.20 -19.29
CA ASP A 108 2.66 -2.58 -19.13
C ASP A 108 1.69 -3.38 -18.26
N PHE A 109 1.19 -2.77 -17.19
CA PHE A 109 0.25 -3.41 -16.26
C PHE A 109 -1.20 -3.02 -16.52
N LYS A 110 -1.47 -2.23 -17.57
CA LYS A 110 -2.81 -1.73 -17.94
C LYS A 110 -3.50 -1.05 -16.76
N ILE A 111 -2.72 -0.27 -16.02
CA ILE A 111 -3.18 0.51 -14.89
C ILE A 111 -4.01 1.65 -15.44
N GLY A 112 -5.29 1.70 -15.08
CA GLY A 112 -6.25 2.68 -15.58
C GLY A 112 -6.06 4.09 -15.02
N VAL A 113 -4.80 4.53 -14.88
CA VAL A 113 -4.39 5.85 -14.40
C VAL A 113 -3.68 6.60 -15.53
N SER A 114 -4.06 7.87 -15.68
CA SER A 114 -3.53 8.75 -16.72
C SER A 114 -2.22 9.39 -16.31
N ALA A 115 -1.39 9.79 -17.28
CA ALA A 115 -0.18 10.58 -17.01
C ALA A 115 -0.47 11.93 -16.34
N LYS A 116 -1.72 12.42 -16.33
CA LYS A 116 -2.12 13.63 -15.58
C LYS A 116 -2.27 13.35 -14.08
N GLU A 117 -2.64 12.13 -13.70
CA GLU A 117 -2.71 11.73 -12.30
C GLU A 117 -1.32 11.65 -11.67
N TYR A 118 -0.28 11.38 -12.47
CA TYR A 118 1.11 11.46 -12.01
C TYR A 118 1.41 12.82 -11.36
N ASP A 119 1.11 13.93 -12.02
CA ASP A 119 1.45 15.26 -11.49
C ASP A 119 0.72 15.53 -10.16
N LYS A 120 -0.52 15.05 -10.03
CA LYS A 120 -1.29 15.16 -8.78
C LYS A 120 -0.65 14.32 -7.66
N ILE A 121 -0.35 13.06 -7.93
CA ILE A 121 0.12 12.10 -6.92
C ILE A 121 1.57 12.40 -6.51
N SER A 122 2.43 12.75 -7.47
CA SER A 122 3.83 13.10 -7.23
C SER A 122 4.02 14.54 -6.72
N GLU A 123 2.95 15.31 -6.54
CA GLU A 123 3.01 16.74 -6.21
C GLU A 123 3.93 17.50 -7.18
N ASN A 124 3.61 17.41 -8.46
CA ASN A 124 4.36 17.94 -9.61
C ASN A 124 5.82 17.41 -9.67
N GLY A 125 6.02 16.14 -9.32
CA GLY A 125 7.32 15.48 -9.34
C GLY A 125 8.20 15.75 -8.12
N SER A 126 7.71 16.45 -7.10
CA SER A 126 8.46 16.69 -5.86
C SER A 126 8.57 15.44 -4.97
N LYS A 127 7.64 14.49 -5.13
CA LYS A 127 7.62 13.22 -4.41
C LYS A 127 7.67 12.04 -5.40
N LYS A 128 8.31 10.95 -4.98
CA LYS A 128 8.23 9.66 -5.67
C LYS A 128 6.87 9.01 -5.39
N ILE A 129 6.50 8.03 -6.20
CA ILE A 129 5.27 7.25 -6.01
C ILE A 129 5.64 5.80 -5.75
N GLN A 130 5.32 5.28 -4.57
CA GLN A 130 5.27 3.85 -4.35
C GLN A 130 3.94 3.34 -4.90
N LEU A 131 3.98 2.61 -6.01
CA LEU A 131 2.78 1.98 -6.54
C LEU A 131 2.56 0.67 -5.78
N ILE A 132 1.31 0.37 -5.43
CA ILE A 132 0.88 -0.90 -4.85
C ILE A 132 -0.26 -1.41 -5.71
N GLY A 133 0.10 -2.28 -6.64
CA GLY A 133 -0.84 -2.91 -7.56
C GLY A 133 -1.31 -4.24 -6.99
N VAL A 134 -2.62 -4.45 -6.96
CA VAL A 134 -3.23 -5.74 -6.61
C VAL A 134 -4.14 -6.17 -7.76
N SER A 135 -4.01 -7.42 -8.19
CA SER A 135 -4.88 -8.02 -9.20
C SER A 135 -6.02 -8.76 -8.51
N PHE A 136 -7.26 -8.30 -8.75
CA PHE A 136 -8.44 -8.83 -8.04
C PHE A 136 -9.03 -10.11 -8.65
N GLY A 137 -8.40 -10.67 -9.68
CA GLY A 137 -8.85 -11.88 -10.36
C GLY A 137 -10.37 -11.88 -10.63
N ASP A 138 -11.04 -12.99 -10.30
CA ASP A 138 -12.50 -13.11 -10.32
C ASP A 138 -13.12 -12.43 -9.08
N LYS A 139 -14.37 -11.99 -9.17
CA LYS A 139 -15.18 -11.47 -8.05
C LYS A 139 -15.29 -12.45 -6.88
N LYS A 140 -15.00 -13.74 -7.11
CA LYS A 140 -15.03 -14.81 -6.12
C LYS A 140 -13.77 -14.93 -5.26
N THR A 141 -12.68 -14.23 -5.60
CA THR A 141 -11.45 -14.27 -4.81
C THR A 141 -11.73 -13.84 -3.36
N PRO A 142 -11.43 -14.70 -2.36
CA PRO A 142 -11.54 -14.39 -0.94
C PRO A 142 -10.83 -13.08 -0.56
N ALA A 143 -11.41 -12.36 0.41
CA ALA A 143 -10.77 -11.17 0.97
C ALA A 143 -9.40 -11.48 1.61
N PHE A 144 -9.20 -12.71 2.08
CA PHE A 144 -7.91 -13.19 2.58
C PHE A 144 -6.83 -13.12 1.51
N ASP A 145 -7.06 -13.69 0.32
CA ASP A 145 -6.06 -13.72 -0.75
C ASP A 145 -5.70 -12.30 -1.22
N VAL A 146 -6.70 -11.40 -1.25
CA VAL A 146 -6.49 -9.98 -1.54
C VAL A 146 -5.64 -9.32 -0.45
N ALA A 147 -5.93 -9.60 0.83
CA ALA A 147 -5.18 -9.05 1.95
C ALA A 147 -3.76 -9.60 2.03
N ALA A 148 -3.56 -10.89 1.76
CA ALA A 148 -2.26 -11.54 1.71
C ALA A 148 -1.38 -10.93 0.61
N THR A 149 -1.96 -10.71 -0.58
CA THR A 149 -1.27 -10.01 -1.67
C THR A 149 -0.93 -8.57 -1.28
N LEU A 150 -1.87 -7.84 -0.69
CA LEU A 150 -1.65 -6.47 -0.23
C LEU A 150 -0.52 -6.39 0.82
N ASN A 151 -0.56 -7.26 1.83
CA ASN A 151 0.47 -7.38 2.86
C ASN A 151 1.83 -7.68 2.25
N HIS A 152 1.89 -8.61 1.28
CA HIS A 152 3.11 -8.93 0.58
C HIS A 152 3.71 -7.68 -0.09
N GLU A 153 2.92 -6.95 -0.90
CA GLU A 153 3.42 -5.77 -1.60
C GLU A 153 3.82 -4.63 -0.65
N GLU A 154 3.06 -4.42 0.43
CA GLU A 154 3.34 -3.39 1.43
C GLU A 154 4.56 -3.73 2.30
N VAL A 155 4.60 -4.94 2.86
CA VAL A 155 5.57 -5.34 3.87
C VAL A 155 6.84 -5.89 3.24
N ALA A 156 6.74 -6.73 2.21
CA ALA A 156 7.90 -7.34 1.58
C ALA A 156 8.62 -6.37 0.63
N HIS A 157 7.88 -5.51 -0.07
CA HIS A 157 8.44 -4.72 -1.16
C HIS A 157 8.38 -3.21 -0.96
N SER A 158 7.45 -2.68 -0.16
CA SER A 158 7.29 -1.22 -0.05
C SER A 158 7.86 -0.63 1.24
N THR A 159 7.84 -1.36 2.36
CA THR A 159 8.24 -0.82 3.67
C THR A 159 9.69 -0.35 3.69
N GLU A 160 10.63 -1.20 3.24
CA GLU A 160 12.05 -0.82 3.18
C GLU A 160 12.33 0.22 2.09
N VAL A 161 11.57 0.19 1.00
CA VAL A 161 11.64 1.21 -0.06
C VAL A 161 11.29 2.58 0.48
N ILE A 162 10.23 2.68 1.29
CA ILE A 162 9.82 3.95 1.91
C ILE A 162 10.85 4.40 2.94
N LYS A 163 11.37 3.49 3.79
CA LYS A 163 12.41 3.84 4.77
C LYS A 163 13.69 4.37 4.12
N LYS A 164 14.12 3.75 3.02
CA LYS A 164 15.40 4.08 2.36
C LYS A 164 15.25 5.11 1.25
N ASN A 165 14.02 5.35 0.79
CA ASN A 165 13.71 6.14 -0.39
C ASN A 165 14.42 5.62 -1.67
N GLU A 166 14.58 4.31 -1.76
CA GLU A 166 15.34 3.61 -2.81
C GLU A 166 14.65 2.29 -3.15
N GLU A 167 14.70 1.89 -4.42
CA GLU A 167 14.08 0.65 -4.89
C GLU A 167 14.76 -0.59 -4.28
N GLN A 168 13.96 -1.62 -4.05
CA GLN A 168 14.40 -2.88 -3.44
C GLN A 168 14.27 -4.00 -4.46
N SER A 169 15.28 -4.88 -4.54
CA SER A 169 15.17 -6.09 -5.35
C SER A 169 14.19 -7.09 -4.74
N ASN A 170 13.50 -7.86 -5.60
CA ASN A 170 12.54 -8.88 -5.17
C ASN A 170 13.14 -9.84 -4.13
N ALA A 171 14.32 -10.40 -4.42
CA ALA A 171 15.00 -11.31 -3.49
C ALA A 171 15.36 -10.68 -2.14
N SER A 172 15.68 -9.39 -2.10
CA SER A 172 15.94 -8.69 -0.83
C SER A 172 14.65 -8.51 -0.03
N GLY A 173 13.55 -8.17 -0.71
CA GLY A 173 12.22 -8.09 -0.11
C GLY A 173 11.78 -9.43 0.48
N HIS A 174 11.86 -10.48 -0.33
CA HIS A 174 11.50 -11.84 0.08
C HIS A 174 12.39 -12.36 1.21
N LYS A 175 13.68 -12.03 1.24
CA LYS A 175 14.52 -12.36 2.40
C LYS A 175 14.02 -11.69 3.69
N SER A 176 13.68 -10.41 3.62
CA SER A 176 13.20 -9.69 4.80
C SER A 176 11.82 -10.16 5.29
N TYR A 177 11.01 -10.69 4.36
CA TYR A 177 9.64 -11.08 4.62
C TYR A 177 9.48 -12.57 4.97
N TYR A 178 10.04 -13.46 4.14
CA TYR A 178 9.99 -14.92 4.28
C TYR A 178 11.23 -15.52 4.95
N GLY A 179 12.28 -14.74 5.21
CA GLY A 179 13.52 -15.23 5.81
C GLY A 179 14.49 -15.92 4.83
N GLU A 180 14.18 -15.98 3.52
CA GLU A 180 15.02 -16.64 2.51
C GLU A 180 15.13 -15.80 1.22
N TYR A 181 16.30 -15.84 0.55
CA TYR A 181 16.48 -15.19 -0.75
C TYR A 181 15.77 -16.00 -1.85
N ARG A 182 14.84 -15.36 -2.55
CA ARG A 182 14.11 -15.96 -3.69
C ARG A 182 13.45 -14.91 -4.56
N GLU A 183 13.22 -15.22 -5.83
CA GLU A 183 12.60 -14.28 -6.79
C GLU A 183 11.08 -14.44 -6.88
N THR A 184 10.55 -15.58 -6.44
CA THR A 184 9.12 -15.90 -6.53
C THR A 184 8.53 -16.12 -5.15
N SER A 185 7.32 -15.67 -4.91
CA SER A 185 6.63 -15.88 -3.63
C SER A 185 6.31 -17.37 -3.42
N PRO A 186 6.48 -17.93 -2.20
CA PRO A 186 5.84 -19.19 -1.85
C PRO A 186 4.31 -19.05 -1.84
N GLU A 187 3.63 -20.18 -1.96
CA GLU A 187 2.19 -20.27 -1.71
C GLU A 187 1.86 -19.90 -0.26
N ASP A 188 0.80 -19.10 -0.05
CA ASP A 188 0.39 -18.65 1.29
C ASP A 188 0.15 -19.82 2.25
N LYS A 189 -0.44 -20.91 1.76
CA LYS A 189 -0.63 -22.14 2.55
C LYS A 189 0.68 -22.73 3.05
N ALA A 190 1.75 -22.67 2.25
CA ALA A 190 3.06 -23.14 2.68
C ALA A 190 3.64 -22.20 3.73
N VAL A 191 3.49 -20.89 3.56
CA VAL A 191 3.93 -19.88 4.55
C VAL A 191 3.24 -20.09 5.88
N LEU A 192 1.97 -20.47 5.89
CA LEU A 192 1.19 -20.69 7.11
C LEU A 192 1.55 -21.99 7.84
N THR A 193 1.80 -23.08 7.10
CA THR A 193 1.89 -24.43 7.66
C THR A 193 3.31 -25.00 7.76
N ASP A 194 4.24 -24.55 6.93
CA ASP A 194 5.59 -25.12 6.88
C ASP A 194 6.49 -24.51 7.96
N LYS A 195 7.21 -25.37 8.69
CA LYS A 195 8.00 -24.98 9.87
C LYS A 195 9.10 -23.98 9.53
N LYS A 196 9.63 -24.01 8.31
CA LYS A 196 10.69 -23.09 7.88
C LYS A 196 10.26 -21.62 7.84
N TYR A 197 8.95 -21.35 7.72
CA TYR A 197 8.43 -19.98 7.75
C TYR A 197 7.97 -19.54 9.14
N GLU A 198 8.00 -20.42 10.13
CA GLU A 198 7.57 -20.11 11.49
C GLU A 198 8.35 -18.91 12.05
N GLY A 199 7.63 -17.91 12.54
CA GLY A 199 8.21 -16.68 13.10
C GLY A 199 8.75 -15.67 12.08
N THR A 200 8.67 -15.97 10.78
CA THR A 200 8.93 -14.96 9.73
C THR A 200 7.87 -13.87 9.75
N LYS A 201 8.19 -12.68 9.20
CA LYS A 201 7.20 -11.61 9.05
C LYS A 201 5.98 -12.10 8.27
N ALA A 202 6.20 -12.83 7.18
CA ALA A 202 5.11 -13.38 6.38
C ALA A 202 4.20 -14.32 7.17
N ASN A 203 4.75 -15.28 7.91
CA ASN A 203 3.94 -16.20 8.70
C ASN A 203 3.13 -15.49 9.79
N ILE A 204 3.74 -14.52 10.47
CA ILE A 204 3.05 -13.74 11.51
C ILE A 204 1.89 -12.96 10.90
N ASN A 205 2.15 -12.20 9.82
CA ASN A 205 1.14 -11.36 9.19
C ASN A 205 -0.01 -12.18 8.57
N LEU A 206 0.30 -13.29 7.88
CA LEU A 206 -0.75 -14.14 7.31
C LEU A 206 -1.63 -14.78 8.40
N LYS A 207 -1.04 -15.21 9.53
CA LYS A 207 -1.83 -15.71 10.68
C LYS A 207 -2.71 -14.63 11.30
N GLU A 208 -2.21 -13.40 11.39
CA GLU A 208 -3.01 -12.26 11.86
C GLU A 208 -4.18 -11.99 10.90
N LEU A 209 -3.93 -12.01 9.58
CA LEU A 209 -4.98 -11.89 8.56
C LEU A 209 -6.02 -13.00 8.65
N GLU A 210 -5.61 -14.26 8.82
CA GLU A 210 -6.53 -15.38 9.08
C GLU A 210 -7.40 -15.05 10.30
N GLN A 211 -6.80 -14.66 11.43
CA GLN A 211 -7.56 -14.34 12.64
C GLN A 211 -8.52 -13.16 12.50
N ILE A 212 -8.17 -12.14 11.71
CA ILE A 212 -8.99 -10.95 11.50
C ILE A 212 -10.14 -11.27 10.54
N LEU A 213 -9.87 -12.00 9.46
CA LEU A 213 -10.84 -12.27 8.40
C LEU A 213 -11.70 -13.53 8.68
N GLU A 214 -11.22 -14.44 9.53
CA GLU A 214 -11.96 -15.61 10.06
C GLU A 214 -12.75 -15.32 11.34
N LYS A 215 -12.79 -14.08 11.84
CA LYS A 215 -13.83 -13.67 12.78
C LYS A 215 -15.08 -13.26 12.00
N PRO A 216 -16.14 -14.08 11.93
CA PRO A 216 -17.46 -13.50 11.73
C PRO A 216 -17.70 -12.54 12.89
N GLU A 217 -18.10 -11.30 12.58
CA GLU A 217 -18.60 -10.37 13.58
C GLU A 217 -19.70 -11.08 14.39
N LYS A 218 -19.56 -11.05 15.71
CA LYS A 218 -20.61 -11.49 16.64
C LYS A 218 -21.75 -10.50 16.63
#